data_AF-A0A2S6ING7-F1
#
_entry.id   AF-A0A2S6ING7-F1
#
_cell.length_a   1.000
_cell.length_b   1.000
_cell.length_c   1.000
_cell.angle_alpha   90.00
_cell.angle_beta   90.00
_cell.angle_gamma   90.00
#
_symmetry.space_group_name_H-M   'P 1'
#
loop_
_entity.id
_entity.type
_entity.pdbx_description
1 polymer ?
#
loop_
_entity_poly.entity_id
_entity_poly.type
_entity_poly.pdbx_seq_one_letter_code
_entity_poly.pdbx_strand_id
1 'polypeptide(L)' 'MFTNKQNRASLKARLIYTITVTVIFTCIMESYDYFFDDEPFNLKASLLSSLLFGVLLFLMSYFTLKAKK' A
#
# COMPACT_ATOMS: atom_id res chain seq x y z
N MET A 1 3.78 -23.49 -7.16
CA MET A 1 4.83 -23.33 -6.14
C MET A 1 4.25 -22.59 -4.94
N PHE A 2 3.57 -23.29 -4.04
CA PHE A 2 3.03 -22.67 -2.81
C PHE A 2 4.21 -22.16 -1.96
N THR A 3 4.14 -20.89 -1.56
CA THR A 3 5.25 -20.13 -0.98
C THR A 3 5.84 -20.84 0.25
N ASN A 4 7.07 -21.35 0.12
CA ASN A 4 7.79 -21.96 1.23
C ASN A 4 7.92 -20.93 2.37
N LYS A 5 7.47 -21.27 3.59
CA LYS A 5 7.46 -20.35 4.76
C LYS A 5 8.83 -19.68 5.00
N GLN A 6 9.91 -20.35 4.59
CA GLN A 6 11.30 -19.90 4.75
C GLN A 6 11.72 -18.72 3.85
N ASN A 7 11.03 -18.48 2.72
CA ASN A 7 11.41 -17.43 1.77
C ASN A 7 10.58 -16.14 1.92
N ARG A 8 9.74 -16.01 2.96
CA ARG A 8 8.79 -14.90 3.08
C ARG A 8 9.36 -13.76 3.91
N ALA A 9 9.08 -12.51 3.51
CA ALA A 9 9.42 -11.34 4.31
C ALA A 9 8.71 -11.37 5.67
N SER A 10 9.36 -10.81 6.70
CA SER A 10 8.79 -10.76 8.04
C SER A 10 7.48 -9.95 8.07
N LEU A 11 6.59 -10.23 9.04
CA LEU A 11 5.33 -9.51 9.17
C LEU A 11 5.56 -8.00 9.38
N LYS A 12 6.58 -7.62 10.16
CA LYS A 12 6.99 -6.23 10.34
C LYS A 12 7.39 -5.56 9.02
N ALA A 13 8.23 -6.23 8.21
CA ALA A 13 8.67 -5.70 6.92
C ALA A 13 7.51 -5.49 5.94
N ARG A 14 6.57 -6.44 5.88
CA ARG A 14 5.36 -6.33 5.05
C ARG A 14 4.44 -5.21 5.51
N LEU A 15 4.28 -5.04 6.82
CA LEU A 15 3.47 -3.96 7.39
C LEU A 15 4.06 -2.59 7.03
N ILE A 16 5.37 -2.41 7.23
CA ILE A 16 6.06 -1.15 6.89
C ILE A 16 5.96 -0.90 5.39
N TYR A 17 6.28 -1.89 4.56
CA TYR A 17 6.13 -1.78 3.10
C TYR A 17 4.72 -1.34 2.69
N THR A 18 3.71 -1.98 3.27
CA THR A 18 2.31 -1.66 2.98
C THR A 18 1.99 -0.22 3.34
N ILE A 19 2.31 0.20 4.57
CA ILE A 19 2.05 1.56 5.04
C ILE A 19 2.74 2.59 4.13
N THR A 20 4.03 2.38 3.85
CA THR A 20 4.82 3.31 3.02
C THR A 20 4.25 3.44 1.62
N VAL A 21 4.01 2.32 0.92
CA VAL A 21 3.48 2.36 -0.45
C VAL A 21 2.07 2.92 -0.48
N THR A 22 1.25 2.61 0.52
CA THR A 22 -0.11 3.14 0.64
C THR A 22 -0.11 4.65 0.81
N VAL A 23 0.67 5.18 1.75
CA VAL A 23 0.77 6.63 1.98
C VAL A 23 1.28 7.34 0.73
N ILE A 24 2.33 6.81 0.09
CA ILE A 24 2.87 7.39 -1.15
C ILE A 24 1.81 7.38 -2.26
N PHE A 25 1.11 6.26 -2.45
CA PHE A 25 0.07 6.13 -3.47
C PHE A 25 -1.08 7.11 -3.24
N THR A 26 -1.58 7.22 -2.02
CA THR A 26 -2.64 8.18 -1.65
C THR A 26 -2.19 9.61 -1.89
N CYS A 27 -0.96 9.97 -1.51
CA CYS A 27 -0.41 11.30 -1.78
C CYS A 27 -0.31 11.60 -3.28
N ILE A 28 0.08 10.62 -4.11
CA ILE A 28 0.17 10.78 -5.56
C ILE A 28 -1.22 11.00 -6.17
N MET A 29 -2.21 10.19 -5.79
CA MET A 29 -3.58 10.30 -6.31
C MET A 29 -4.20 11.65 -5.93
N GLU A 30 -4.14 12.04 -4.66
CA GLU A 30 -4.72 13.33 -4.22
C GLU A 30 -3.98 14.53 -4.83
N SER A 31 -2.67 14.42 -5.05
CA SER A 31 -1.94 15.47 -5.78
C SER A 31 -2.39 15.53 -7.24
N TYR A 32 -2.67 14.39 -7.86
CA TYR A 32 -3.19 14.34 -9.21
C TYR A 32 -4.56 15.04 -9.28
N ASP A 33 -5.49 14.64 -8.42
CA ASP A 33 -6.84 15.22 -8.38
C ASP A 33 -6.80 16.74 -8.12
N TYR A 34 -5.89 17.18 -7.24
CA TYR A 34 -5.70 18.60 -6.93
C TYR A 34 -5.12 19.42 -8.08
N PHE A 35 -4.13 18.90 -8.81
CA PHE A 35 -3.43 19.66 -9.86
C PHE A 35 -4.06 19.54 -11.25
N PHE A 36 -4.78 18.45 -11.53
CA PHE A 36 -5.30 18.16 -12.87
C PHE A 36 -6.82 18.22 -12.96
N ASP A 37 -7.53 17.90 -11.88
CA ASP A 37 -9.00 17.82 -11.89
C ASP A 37 -9.66 18.96 -11.08
N ASP A 38 -8.87 19.88 -10.51
CA ASP A 38 -9.32 20.99 -9.63
C ASP A 38 -10.21 20.50 -8.45
N GLU A 39 -10.10 19.23 -8.07
CA GLU A 39 -10.87 18.65 -6.98
C GLU A 39 -10.21 18.98 -5.63
N PRO A 40 -10.98 19.48 -4.64
CA PRO A 40 -10.42 19.80 -3.33
C PRO A 40 -10.07 18.52 -2.57
N PHE A 41 -8.96 18.57 -1.84
CA PHE A 41 -8.46 17.45 -1.03
C PHE A 41 -9.54 16.90 -0.09
N ASN A 42 -10.01 15.69 -0.35
CA ASN A 42 -11.10 15.07 0.41
C ASN A 42 -10.57 14.04 1.38
N LEU A 43 -10.07 14.52 2.52
CA LEU A 43 -9.40 13.71 3.53
C LEU A 43 -10.16 12.45 3.96
N LYS A 44 -11.50 12.48 3.98
CA LYS A 44 -12.32 11.30 4.32
C LYS A 44 -12.26 10.24 3.23
N ALA A 45 -12.40 10.65 1.97
CA ALA A 45 -12.31 9.75 0.81
C ALA A 45 -10.88 9.19 0.69
N SER A 46 -9.86 10.03 0.82
CA SER A 46 -8.44 9.63 0.77
C SER A 46 -8.11 8.61 1.87
N LEU A 47 -8.62 8.82 3.09
CA LEU A 47 -8.32 7.90 4.20
C LEU A 47 -8.99 6.54 3.99
N LEU A 48 -10.21 6.51 3.47
CA LEU A 48 -10.91 5.26 3.15
C LEU A 48 -10.22 4.51 1.99
N SER A 49 -9.88 5.20 0.90
CA SER A 49 -9.19 4.62 -0.25
C SER A 49 -7.81 4.09 0.13
N SER A 50 -7.07 4.87 0.93
CA SER A 50 -5.80 4.49 1.54
C SER A 50 -5.94 3.21 2.37
N LEU A 51 -6.96 3.11 3.23
CA LEU A 51 -7.14 1.94 4.10
C LEU A 51 -7.48 0.68 3.30
N LEU A 52 -8.37 0.80 2.30
CA LEU A 52 -8.73 -0.32 1.40
C LEU A 52 -7.54 -0.78 0.58
N PHE A 53 -6.79 0.15 -0.02
CA PHE A 53 -5.58 -0.15 -0.79
C PHE A 53 -4.52 -0.81 0.09
N GLY A 54 -4.31 -0.31 1.31
CA GLY A 54 -3.36 -0.89 2.26
C GLY A 54 -3.71 -2.32 2.65
N VAL A 55 -4.99 -2.64 2.92
CA VAL A 55 -5.40 -4.01 3.23
C VAL A 55 -5.13 -4.95 2.05
N LEU A 56 -5.49 -4.53 0.83
CA LEU A 56 -5.23 -5.31 -0.39
C LEU A 56 -3.73 -5.52 -0.62
N LEU A 57 -2.93 -4.47 -0.47
CA LEU A 57 -1.50 -4.52 -0.64
C LEU A 57 -0.83 -5.39 0.43
N PHE A 58 -1.32 -5.38 1.67
CA PHE A 58 -0.83 -6.26 2.73
C PHE A 58 -1.08 -7.74 2.39
N LEU A 59 -2.28 -8.07 1.91
CA LEU A 59 -2.61 -9.42 1.46
C LEU A 59 -1.74 -9.85 0.28
N MET A 60 -1.55 -8.97 -0.72
CA MET A 60 -0.68 -9.25 -1.86
C MET A 60 0.79 -9.42 -1.45
N SER A 61 1.27 -8.61 -0.50
CA SER A 61 2.64 -8.70 0.03
C SER A 61 2.95 -10.06 0.64
N TYR A 62 1.94 -10.81 1.09
CA TYR A 62 2.11 -12.18 1.56
C TYR A 62 2.66 -13.11 0.48
N PHE A 63 2.24 -12.91 -0.77
CA PHE A 63 2.60 -13.74 -1.90
C PHE A 63 3.81 -13.21 -2.66
N THR A 64 3.99 -11.89 -2.71
CA THR A 64 5.00 -11.23 -3.56
C THR A 64 6.31 -10.91 -2.82
N LEU A 65 6.25 -10.56 -1.53
CA LEU A 65 7.40 -10.07 -0.78
C LEU A 65 8.21 -11.21 -0.16
N LYS A 66 9.38 -11.46 -0.72
CA LYS A 66 10.34 -12.48 -0.26
C LYS A 66 11.35 -11.88 0.71
N ALA A 67 11.84 -12.70 1.64
CA ALA A 67 12.97 -12.31 2.48
C ALA A 67 14.21 -12.10 1.59
N LYS A 68 14.92 -10.98 1.80
CA LYS A 68 16.22 -10.76 1.16
C LYS A 68 17.19 -11.79 1.75
N LYS A 69 17.77 -12.64 0.89
CA LYS A 69 18.87 -13.54 1.27
C LYS A 69 20.14 -12.76 1.50
#